data_AF-A0A838VZY1-F1
#
_entry.id   AF-A0A838VZY1-F1
#
_cell.length_a   1.000
_cell.length_b   1.000
_cell.length_c   1.000
_cell.angle_alpha   90.00
_cell.angle_beta   90.00
_cell.angle_gamma   90.00
#
_symmetry.space_group_name_H-M   'P 1'
#
loop_
_entity.id
_entity.type
_entity.pdbx_description
1 polymer ?
#
loop_
_entity_poly.entity_id
_entity_poly.type
_entity_poly.pdbx_seq_one_letter_code
_entity_poly.pdbx_strand_id
1 'polypeptide(L)' 'MQKNTVYFVGSGPGDPELITIKAKRLLENADIVIYSGSLLNLEILNFAKKEASLFDAAKLDRNEIYEILRDSTKNGKL' A
#
# COMPACT_ATOMS: atom_id res chain seq x y z
N MET A 1 -8.35 12.46 2.40
CA MET A 1 -8.55 11.19 1.67
C MET A 1 -9.98 10.74 1.89
N GLN A 2 -10.60 10.06 0.92
CA GLN A 2 -11.93 9.46 1.08
C GLN A 2 -11.88 8.30 2.07
N LYS A 3 -12.93 8.21 2.90
CA LYS A 3 -13.07 7.18 3.95
C LYS A 3 -13.44 5.83 3.32
N ASN A 4 -13.01 4.72 3.94
CA ASN A 4 -13.32 3.35 3.49
C ASN A 4 -12.99 3.10 2.02
N THR A 5 -11.90 3.68 1.51
CA THR A 5 -11.52 3.62 0.09
C THR A 5 -10.18 2.92 -0.05
N VAL A 6 -10.09 1.94 -0.95
CA VAL A 6 -8.83 1.32 -1.38
C VAL A 6 -8.23 2.17 -2.50
N TYR A 7 -6.96 2.55 -2.35
CA TYR A 7 -6.23 3.29 -3.39
C TYR A 7 -5.27 2.37 -4.12
N PHE A 8 -5.52 2.15 -5.41
CA PHE A 8 -4.52 1.56 -6.30
C PHE A 8 -3.57 2.66 -6.77
N VAL A 9 -2.28 2.48 -6.52
CA VAL A 9 -1.25 3.45 -6.87
C VAL A 9 -0.15 2.79 -7.68
N GLY A 10 0.36 3.50 -8.69
CA GLY A 10 1.57 3.10 -9.39
C GLY A 10 2.81 3.53 -8.60
N SER A 11 3.75 2.61 -8.43
CA SER A 11 5.06 2.85 -7.79
C SER A 11 6.10 3.45 -8.74
N GLY A 12 5.76 3.64 -10.01
CA GLY A 12 6.72 4.05 -11.05
C GLY A 12 7.62 2.89 -11.50
N PRO A 13 8.70 3.18 -12.24
CA PRO A 13 9.57 2.17 -12.83
C PRO A 13 10.62 1.58 -11.86
N GLY A 14 10.67 2.04 -10.60
CA GLY A 14 11.55 1.48 -9.56
C GLY A 14 12.27 2.51 -8.72
N ASP A 15 12.64 3.65 -9.29
CA ASP A 15 13.26 4.75 -8.54
C ASP A 15 12.23 5.39 -7.57
N PRO A 16 12.50 5.46 -6.25
CA PRO A 16 11.59 6.04 -5.28
C PRO A 16 11.24 7.51 -5.54
N GLU A 17 12.08 8.28 -6.23
CA GLU A 17 11.78 9.68 -6.58
C GLU A 17 10.78 9.81 -7.73
N LEU A 18 10.55 8.75 -8.51
CA LEU A 18 9.63 8.73 -9.64
C LEU A 18 8.18 8.37 -9.24
N ILE A 19 7.92 8.13 -7.95
CA ILE A 19 6.55 8.02 -7.45
C ILE A 19 5.85 9.38 -7.55
N THR A 20 4.56 9.39 -7.90
CA THR A 20 3.80 10.64 -7.91
C THR A 20 3.67 11.21 -6.48
N ILE A 21 3.62 12.54 -6.36
CA ILE A 21 3.43 13.23 -5.07
C ILE A 21 2.17 12.73 -4.34
N LYS A 22 1.09 12.43 -5.07
CA LYS A 22 -0.16 11.91 -4.48
C LYS A 22 0.00 10.49 -3.93
N ALA A 23 0.71 9.62 -4.65
CA ALA A 23 0.95 8.25 -4.21
C ALA A 23 1.89 8.21 -3.00
N LYS A 24 2.95 9.04 -2.97
CA LYS A 24 3.78 9.21 -1.77
C LYS A 24 2.97 9.65 -0.56
N ARG A 25 2.14 10.69 -0.70
CA ARG A 25 1.26 11.15 0.39
C ARG A 25 0.30 10.07 0.87
N LEU A 26 -0.25 9.26 -0.03
CA LEU A 26 -1.08 8.11 0.34
C LEU A 26 -0.29 7.11 1.17
N LEU A 27 0.91 6.73 0.70
CA LEU A 27 1.78 5.78 1.38
C LEU A 27 2.21 6.28 2.78
N GLU A 28 2.56 7.56 2.91
CA GLU A 28 2.90 8.22 4.18
C GLU A 28 1.78 8.19 5.22
N ASN A 29 0.52 8.07 4.80
CA ASN A 29 -0.63 8.06 5.71
C ASN A 29 -1.27 6.67 5.88
N ALA A 30 -0.98 5.73 4.97
CA ALA A 30 -1.62 4.41 4.92
C ALA A 30 -1.40 3.63 6.21
N ASP A 31 -2.49 3.10 6.79
CA ASP A 31 -2.44 2.13 7.87
C ASP A 31 -2.04 0.75 7.35
N ILE A 32 -2.44 0.44 6.11
CA ILE A 32 -2.23 -0.86 5.47
C ILE A 32 -1.63 -0.64 4.08
N VAL A 33 -0.55 -1.36 3.78
CA VAL A 33 0.09 -1.34 2.46
C VAL A 33 0.21 -2.77 1.95
N ILE A 34 -0.39 -3.03 0.79
CA ILE A 34 -0.22 -4.29 0.06
C ILE A 34 0.63 -3.99 -1.18
N TYR A 35 1.75 -4.70 -1.35
CA TYR A 35 2.71 -4.45 -2.44
C TYR A 35 3.04 -5.71 -3.24
N SER A 36 3.48 -5.53 -4.49
CA SER A 36 3.68 -6.62 -5.47
C SER A 36 5.04 -7.32 -5.38
N GLY A 37 5.46 -7.74 -4.18
CA GLY A 37 6.70 -8.49 -3.97
C GLY A 37 7.93 -7.87 -4.63
N SER A 38 8.69 -8.69 -5.37
CA SER A 38 9.93 -8.28 -6.03
C SER A 38 9.75 -7.29 -7.19
N LEU A 39 8.52 -7.02 -7.63
CA LEU A 39 8.26 -5.99 -8.65
C LEU A 39 8.33 -4.57 -8.08
N LEU A 40 8.28 -4.42 -6.76
CA LEU A 40 8.46 -3.14 -6.08
C LEU A 40 9.92 -3.01 -5.62
N ASN A 41 10.54 -1.85 -5.87
CA ASN A 41 11.72 -1.47 -5.11
C ASN A 41 11.33 -1.20 -3.65
N LEU A 42 11.84 -2.01 -2.72
CA LEU A 42 11.49 -1.95 -1.30
C LEU A 42 11.83 -0.60 -0.65
N GLU A 43 12.74 0.20 -1.22
CA GLU A 43 13.02 1.56 -0.74
C GLU A 43 11.80 2.48 -0.79
N ILE A 44 10.84 2.21 -1.68
CA ILE A 44 9.57 2.95 -1.74
C ILE A 44 8.78 2.79 -0.43
N LEU A 45 8.88 1.61 0.22
CA LEU A 45 8.20 1.35 1.49
C LEU A 45 8.76 2.18 2.65
N ASN A 46 9.92 2.83 2.50
CA ASN A 46 10.45 3.75 3.50
C ASN A 46 9.59 5.02 3.64
N PHE A 47 8.73 5.33 2.68
CA PHE A 47 7.74 6.40 2.82
C PHE A 47 6.54 5.98 3.67
N ALA A 48 6.30 4.69 3.89
CA ALA A 48 5.20 4.26 4.73
C ALA A 48 5.41 4.71 6.18
N LYS A 49 4.32 5.09 6.86
CA LYS A 49 4.42 5.39 8.29
C LYS A 49 4.88 4.16 9.07
N LYS A 50 5.56 4.40 10.18
CA LYS A 50 6.22 3.35 10.98
C LYS A 50 5.25 2.30 11.52
N GLU A 51 4.02 2.69 11.79
CA GLU A 51 2.96 1.81 12.32
C GLU A 51 2.16 1.10 11.23
N ALA A 52 2.49 1.32 9.94
CA ALA A 52 1.80 0.67 8.83
C ALA A 52 2.02 -0.84 8.85
N SER A 53 0.97 -1.60 8.59
CA SER A 53 1.08 -3.03 8.34
C SER A 53 1.40 -3.26 6.87
N LEU A 54 2.54 -3.91 6.59
CA LEU A 54 3.02 -4.18 5.24
C LEU A 54 2.74 -5.64 4.87
N PHE A 55 2.07 -5.86 3.73
CA PHE A 55 1.72 -7.17 3.21
C PHE A 55 2.32 -7.37 1.82
N ASP A 56 3.10 -8.44 1.68
CA ASP A 56 3.65 -8.87 0.40
C ASP A 56 2.61 -9.70 -0.36
N ALA A 57 2.03 -9.12 -1.41
CA ALA A 57 1.03 -9.78 -2.24
C ALA A 57 1.56 -11.05 -2.94
N ALA A 58 2.88 -11.17 -3.14
CA ALA A 58 3.47 -12.37 -3.75
C ALA A 58 3.38 -13.60 -2.83
N LYS A 59 3.05 -13.41 -1.55
CA LYS A 59 2.92 -14.47 -0.53
C LYS A 59 1.47 -14.77 -0.17
N LEU A 60 0.51 -14.10 -0.81
CA LEU A 60 -0.91 -14.17 -0.48
C LEU A 60 -1.71 -14.62 -1.69
N ASP A 61 -2.80 -15.33 -1.46
CA ASP A 61 -3.80 -15.59 -2.47
C ASP A 61 -4.80 -14.43 -2.60
N ARG A 62 -5.65 -14.52 -3.63
CA ARG A 62 -6.64 -13.47 -3.94
C ARG A 62 -7.65 -13.27 -2.80
N ASN A 63 -8.08 -14.35 -2.15
CA ASN A 63 -9.07 -14.28 -1.08
C ASN A 63 -8.46 -13.64 0.16
N GLU A 64 -7.21 -13.97 0.52
CA GLU A 64 -6.49 -13.33 1.61
C GLU A 64 -6.33 -11.82 1.39
N ILE A 65 -5.91 -11.41 0.17
CA ILE A 65 -5.84 -9.99 -0.19
C ILE A 65 -7.21 -9.32 -0.06
N TYR A 66 -8.27 -9.98 -0.55
CA TYR A 66 -9.63 -9.45 -0.46
C TYR A 66 -10.10 -9.26 0.99
N GLU A 67 -9.82 -10.22 1.88
CA GLU A 67 -10.17 -10.13 3.29
C GLU A 67 -9.44 -9.00 3.99
N ILE A 68 -8.13 -8.86 3.76
CA ILE A 68 -7.33 -7.75 4.30
C ILE A 68 -7.93 -6.40 3.87
N LEU A 69 -8.22 -6.23 2.57
CA LEU A 69 -8.81 -4.99 2.05
C LEU A 69 -10.19 -4.71 2.64
N ARG A 70 -11.09 -5.71 2.66
CA ARG A 70 -12.45 -5.60 3.18
C ARG A 70 -12.47 -5.23 4.66
N ASP A 71 -11.68 -5.92 5.48
CA ASP A 71 -11.75 -5.75 6.93
C ASP A 71 -11.02 -4.48 7.38
N SER A 72 -9.93 -4.11 6.69
CA SER A 72 -9.24 -2.84 6.93
C SER A 72 -10.13 -1.64 6.61
N THR A 73 -10.78 -1.65 5.44
CA THR A 73 -11.68 -0.56 5.04
C THR A 73 -12.91 -0.45 5.95
N LYS A 74 -13.50 -1.57 6.40
CA LYS A 74 -14.60 -1.57 7.39
C LYS A 74 -14.19 -0.94 8.72
N ASN A 75 -12.94 -1.14 9.13
CA ASN A 75 -12.39 -0.56 10.36
C ASN A 75 -11.92 0.89 10.19
N GLY A 76 -12.15 1.52 9.03
CA GLY A 76 -11.79 2.91 8.76
C GLY A 76 -10.29 3.13 8.57
N LYS A 77 -9.52 2.06 8.36
CA LYS A 77 -8.10 2.13 8.02
C LYS A 77 -7.93 2.63 6.59
N LEU A 78 -6.88 3.41 6.37
CA LEU A 78 -6.41 3.81 5.06
C LEU A 78 -5.51 2.74 4.44
#